data_AF-A0A2V6P6N1-F1
#
_entry.id   AF-A0A2V6P6N1-F1
#
_cell.length_a   1.000
_cell.length_b   1.000
_cell.length_c   1.000
_cell.angle_alpha   90.00
_cell.angle_beta   90.00
_cell.angle_gamma   90.00
#
_symmetry.space_group_name_H-M   'P 1'
#
loop_
_entity.id
_entity.type
_entity.pdbx_description
1 polymer ?
#
loop_
_entity_poly.entity_id
_entity_poly.type
_entity_poly.pdbx_seq_one_letter_code
_entity_poly.pdbx_strand_id
1 'polypeptide(L)'
;AGFKRYGLDHEALKIMSGLIEATVHFQSYRLPELFGGFAQQDYGIPVSYPVACQPQAWSAGAVPYLLTTTLGLEGDGFESKLRVVRPMLPENVNQVEVHGLRVGQGSVDLRFTRSGDHVAAKVQQLKGKMEVILQP
;
A
#
# COMPACT_ATOMS: atom_id res chain seq x y z
N ALA A 1 5.26 -3.53 -6.52
CA ALA A 1 5.06 -4.86 -7.11
C ALA A 1 6.35 -5.65 -7.34
N GLY A 2 7.38 -5.09 -8.00
CA GLY A 2 8.64 -5.82 -8.28
C GLY A 2 9.27 -6.44 -7.03
N PHE A 3 9.67 -5.62 -6.06
CA PHE A 3 10.28 -6.09 -4.82
C PHE A 3 9.44 -7.14 -4.08
N LYS A 4 8.14 -6.90 -3.86
CA LYS A 4 7.23 -7.89 -3.25
C LYS A 4 7.25 -9.25 -3.96
N ARG A 5 7.27 -9.29 -5.30
CA ARG A 5 7.32 -10.54 -6.07
C ARG A 5 8.62 -11.32 -5.85
N TYR A 6 9.73 -10.63 -5.67
CA TYR A 6 11.03 -11.23 -5.38
C TYR A 6 11.27 -11.51 -3.89
N GLY A 7 10.27 -11.26 -3.02
CA GLY A 7 10.43 -11.42 -1.56
C GLY A 7 11.26 -10.33 -0.89
N LEU A 8 11.54 -9.23 -1.60
CA LEU A 8 12.25 -8.04 -1.09
C LEU A 8 11.27 -7.12 -0.35
N ASP A 9 10.70 -7.67 0.70
CA ASP A 9 9.59 -7.09 1.45
C ASP A 9 10.00 -5.80 2.16
N HIS A 10 11.19 -5.78 2.78
CA HIS A 10 11.72 -4.61 3.47
C HIS A 10 12.01 -3.43 2.52
N GLU A 11 12.54 -3.70 1.33
CA GLU A 11 12.82 -2.70 0.31
C GLU A 11 11.52 -2.11 -0.26
N ALA A 12 10.51 -2.95 -0.45
CA ALA A 12 9.17 -2.49 -0.85
C ALA A 12 8.58 -1.55 0.21
N LEU A 13 8.73 -1.90 1.50
CA LEU A 13 8.24 -1.09 2.59
C LEU A 13 8.98 0.24 2.71
N LYS A 14 10.30 0.24 2.52
CA LYS A 14 11.12 1.47 2.52
C LYS A 14 10.64 2.48 1.48
N ILE A 15 10.33 2.03 0.27
CA ILE A 15 9.77 2.89 -0.79
C ILE A 15 8.40 3.43 -0.38
N MET A 16 7.50 2.57 0.12
CA MET A 16 6.17 2.99 0.55
C MET A 16 6.25 4.06 1.65
N SER A 17 7.04 3.81 2.69
CA SER A 17 7.21 4.73 3.82
C SER A 17 7.75 6.08 3.35
N GLY A 18 8.80 6.10 2.52
CA GLY A 18 9.36 7.34 2.00
C GLY A 18 8.38 8.14 1.12
N LEU A 19 7.56 7.46 0.32
CA LEU A 19 6.53 8.13 -0.49
C LEU A 19 5.38 8.67 0.35
N ILE A 20 4.94 7.94 1.38
CA ILE A 20 3.91 8.42 2.31
C ILE A 20 4.45 9.61 3.11
N GLU A 21 5.67 9.53 3.63
CA GLU A 21 6.32 10.62 4.35
C GLU A 21 6.44 11.86 3.46
N ALA A 22 6.86 11.70 2.20
CA ALA A 22 6.97 12.81 1.27
C ALA A 22 5.64 13.55 1.05
N THR A 23 4.49 12.87 1.14
CA THR A 23 3.17 13.50 0.92
C THR A 23 2.90 14.67 1.87
N VAL A 24 3.46 14.66 3.09
CA VAL A 24 3.23 15.72 4.09
C VAL A 24 3.80 17.07 3.67
N HIS A 25 4.73 17.07 2.71
CA HIS A 25 5.37 18.27 2.17
C HIS A 25 4.64 18.85 0.95
N PHE A 26 3.64 18.14 0.40
CA PHE A 26 2.91 18.57 -0.78
C PHE A 26 1.47 18.98 -0.43
N GLN A 27 0.95 19.96 -1.17
CA GLN A 27 -0.39 20.47 -0.94
C GLN A 27 -1.44 19.36 -1.04
N SER A 28 -2.32 19.28 -0.03
CA SER A 28 -3.38 18.26 0.06
C SER A 28 -2.86 16.81 0.05
N TYR A 29 -1.62 16.56 0.46
CA TYR A 29 -1.01 15.23 0.53
C TYR A 29 -0.91 14.52 -0.82
N ARG A 30 -0.82 15.27 -1.92
CA ARG A 30 -0.77 14.72 -3.27
C ARG A 30 0.65 14.72 -3.80
N LEU A 31 1.12 13.55 -4.19
CA LEU A 31 2.46 13.38 -4.76
C LEU A 31 2.62 14.14 -6.08
N PRO A 32 3.80 14.72 -6.33
CA PRO A 32 4.12 15.35 -7.60
C PRO A 32 4.22 14.32 -8.72
N GLU A 33 4.24 14.80 -9.96
CA GLU A 33 4.55 13.98 -11.13
C GLU A 33 5.93 13.31 -11.03
N LEU A 34 6.94 14.05 -10.57
CA LEU A 34 8.31 13.58 -10.47
C LEU A 34 9.07 14.20 -9.29
N PHE A 35 10.13 13.52 -8.86
CA PHE A 35 11.05 13.97 -7.81
C PHE A 35 12.38 14.42 -8.44
N GLY A 36 13.00 15.46 -7.88
CA GLY A 36 14.28 16.00 -8.38
C GLY A 36 15.50 15.11 -8.15
N GLY A 37 15.37 13.97 -7.45
CA GLY A 37 16.46 13.00 -7.23
C GLY A 37 17.47 13.37 -6.15
N PHE A 38 17.24 14.43 -5.39
CA PHE A 38 18.11 14.85 -4.29
C PHE A 38 17.94 13.95 -3.06
N ALA A 39 19.05 13.69 -2.36
CA ALA A 39 19.03 12.87 -1.16
C ALA A 39 18.36 13.62 0.00
N GLN A 40 17.58 12.90 0.82
CA GLN A 40 16.94 13.48 1.99
C GLN A 40 17.97 14.04 2.99
N GLN A 41 19.15 13.41 3.10
CA GLN A 41 20.22 13.83 4.01
C GLN A 41 20.76 15.24 3.69
N ASP A 42 20.65 15.66 2.43
CA ASP A 42 21.24 16.93 1.97
C ASP A 42 20.28 18.12 2.19
N TYR A 43 18.96 17.90 2.12
CA TYR A 43 17.95 18.96 2.12
C TYR A 43 16.86 18.83 3.19
N GLY A 44 16.73 17.67 3.85
CA GLY A 44 15.74 17.41 4.91
C GLY A 44 14.28 17.30 4.44
N ILE A 45 13.96 17.80 3.25
CA ILE A 45 12.61 17.76 2.65
C ILE A 45 12.70 17.44 1.15
N PRO A 46 11.60 16.96 0.52
CA PRO A 46 11.53 16.83 -0.93
C PRO A 46 11.74 18.18 -1.60
N VAL A 47 12.83 18.32 -2.36
CA VAL A 47 13.09 19.53 -3.15
C VAL A 47 12.10 19.58 -4.32
N SER A 48 11.27 20.62 -4.34
CA SER A 48 10.29 20.83 -5.41
C SER A 48 10.97 20.99 -6.76
N TYR A 49 10.52 20.20 -7.74
CA TYR A 49 10.87 20.41 -9.13
C TYR A 49 9.93 21.46 -9.74
N PRO A 50 10.41 22.65 -10.14
CA PRO A 50 9.55 23.81 -10.42
C PRO A 50 8.49 23.61 -11.51
N VAL A 51 8.71 22.67 -12.43
CA VAL A 51 7.80 22.39 -13.56
C VAL A 51 6.95 21.14 -13.35
N ALA A 52 7.02 20.50 -12.18
CA ALA A 52 6.19 19.33 -11.89
C ALA A 52 4.72 19.73 -11.71
N CYS A 53 3.80 19.00 -12.34
CA CYS A 53 2.39 19.13 -12.05
C CYS A 53 2.05 18.58 -10.65
N GLN A 54 1.20 19.29 -9.91
CA GLN A 54 0.73 18.91 -8.57
C GLN A 54 -0.79 19.15 -8.42
N PRO A 55 -1.64 18.11 -8.39
CA PRO A 55 -1.36 16.69 -8.65
C PRO A 55 -1.36 16.36 -10.15
N GLN A 56 -0.65 15.31 -10.53
CA GLN A 56 -0.69 14.74 -11.88
C GLN A 56 -1.50 13.43 -11.86
N ALA A 57 -2.30 13.18 -12.90
CA ALA A 57 -3.29 12.09 -12.90
C ALA A 57 -2.67 10.68 -12.76
N TRP A 58 -1.43 10.48 -13.21
CA TRP A 58 -0.70 9.22 -13.09
C TRP A 58 -0.15 8.98 -11.67
N SER A 59 0.16 10.03 -10.90
CA SER A 59 0.65 9.87 -9.51
C SER A 59 -0.48 9.52 -8.53
N ALA A 60 -1.74 9.83 -8.86
CA ALA A 60 -2.90 9.59 -7.99
C ALA A 60 -3.12 8.10 -7.66
N GLY A 61 -2.76 7.19 -8.57
CA GLY A 61 -2.88 5.74 -8.37
C GLY A 61 -1.76 5.13 -7.51
N ALA A 62 -0.67 5.86 -7.25
CA ALA A 62 0.52 5.30 -6.61
C ALA A 62 0.26 4.86 -5.16
N VAL A 63 -0.38 5.71 -4.35
CA VAL A 63 -0.62 5.41 -2.93
C VAL A 63 -1.57 4.22 -2.74
N PRO A 64 -2.75 4.16 -3.39
CA PRO A 64 -3.61 2.97 -3.31
C PRO A 64 -2.91 1.70 -3.81
N TYR A 65 -2.13 1.80 -4.89
CA TYR A 65 -1.40 0.65 -5.44
C TYR A 65 -0.30 0.14 -4.52
N LEU A 66 0.43 1.05 -3.86
CA LEU A 66 1.43 0.68 -2.85
C LEU A 66 0.76 0.02 -1.66
N LEU A 67 -0.36 0.56 -1.19
CA LEU A 67 -1.11 -0.02 -0.07
C LEU A 67 -1.61 -1.43 -0.39
N THR A 68 -2.24 -1.66 -1.55
CA THR A 68 -2.69 -3.01 -1.92
C THR A 68 -1.52 -3.97 -2.09
N THR A 69 -0.41 -3.48 -2.63
CA THR A 69 0.84 -4.25 -2.80
C THR A 69 1.46 -4.66 -1.46
N THR A 70 1.56 -3.77 -0.48
CA THR A 70 2.19 -4.07 0.82
C THR A 70 1.30 -4.87 1.73
N LEU A 71 -0.02 -4.65 1.69
CA LEU A 71 -0.99 -5.53 2.34
C LEU A 71 -1.07 -6.92 1.69
N GLY A 72 -0.44 -7.11 0.52
CA GLY A 72 -0.36 -8.41 -0.14
C GLY A 72 -1.68 -8.87 -0.74
N LEU A 73 -2.55 -7.94 -1.14
CA LEU A 73 -3.88 -8.26 -1.65
C LEU A 73 -3.80 -8.76 -3.09
N GLU A 74 -4.10 -10.04 -3.30
CA GLU A 74 -4.13 -10.70 -4.61
C GLU A 74 -5.52 -11.29 -4.86
N GLY A 75 -6.34 -10.57 -5.64
CA GLY A 75 -7.70 -10.99 -5.99
C GLY A 75 -7.77 -11.72 -7.33
N ASP A 76 -8.45 -12.86 -7.35
CA ASP A 76 -8.87 -13.59 -8.55
C ASP A 76 -10.40 -13.56 -8.63
N GLY A 77 -10.92 -12.74 -9.54
CA GLY A 77 -12.36 -12.55 -9.72
C GLY A 77 -13.08 -13.73 -10.38
N PHE A 78 -12.38 -14.56 -11.16
CA PHE A 78 -12.98 -15.72 -11.83
C PHE A 78 -13.18 -16.87 -10.85
N GLU A 79 -12.19 -17.07 -9.98
CA GLU A 79 -12.24 -18.09 -8.93
C GLU A 79 -12.92 -17.61 -7.65
N SER A 80 -13.30 -16.33 -7.57
CA SER A 80 -13.85 -15.71 -6.35
C SER A 80 -12.89 -15.85 -5.16
N LYS A 81 -11.57 -15.72 -5.39
CA LYS A 81 -10.53 -15.92 -4.38
C LYS A 81 -9.81 -14.62 -4.06
N LEU A 82 -9.61 -14.34 -2.78
CA LEU A 82 -8.71 -13.30 -2.31
C LEU A 82 -7.59 -13.94 -1.51
N ARG A 83 -6.35 -13.74 -1.94
CA ARG A 83 -5.16 -14.12 -1.19
C ARG A 83 -4.58 -12.89 -0.52
N VAL A 84 -4.12 -13.06 0.71
CA VAL A 84 -3.35 -12.06 1.46
C VAL A 84 -1.97 -12.66 1.66
N VAL A 85 -0.96 -12.11 0.99
CA VAL A 85 0.38 -12.71 0.90
C VAL A 85 1.44 -11.81 1.52
N ARG A 86 2.09 -12.26 2.60
CA ARG A 86 3.14 -11.52 3.32
C ARG A 86 2.75 -10.07 3.59
N PRO A 87 1.64 -9.82 4.31
CA PRO A 87 1.18 -8.46 4.57
C PRO A 87 2.23 -7.68 5.37
N MET A 88 2.35 -6.39 5.08
CA MET A 88 3.28 -5.47 5.73
C MET A 88 2.60 -4.14 6.02
N LEU A 89 3.03 -3.49 7.10
CA LEU A 89 2.59 -2.16 7.48
C LEU A 89 3.81 -1.24 7.60
N PRO A 90 3.70 0.06 7.24
CA PRO A 90 4.73 1.05 7.55
C PRO A 90 5.05 1.09 9.04
N GLU A 91 6.29 1.42 9.39
CA GLU A 91 6.82 1.33 10.77
C GLU A 91 5.92 2.02 11.79
N ASN A 92 5.41 3.21 11.46
CA ASN A 92 4.53 4.00 12.33
C ASN A 92 3.03 3.67 12.20
N VAL A 93 2.68 2.56 11.55
CA VAL A 93 1.30 2.10 11.36
C VAL A 93 1.12 0.76 12.07
N ASN A 94 0.25 0.76 13.08
CA ASN A 94 -0.04 -0.43 13.88
C ASN A 94 -1.28 -1.21 13.39
N GLN A 95 -2.19 -0.52 12.69
CA GLN A 95 -3.43 -1.11 12.23
C GLN A 95 -3.91 -0.45 10.93
N VAL A 96 -4.44 -1.28 10.04
CA VAL A 96 -5.16 -0.84 8.83
C VAL A 96 -6.43 -1.66 8.70
N GLU A 97 -7.53 -1.00 8.36
CA GLU A 97 -8.80 -1.66 8.04
C GLU A 97 -9.17 -1.38 6.58
N VAL A 98 -9.57 -2.43 5.88
CA VAL A 98 -10.06 -2.37 4.52
C VAL A 98 -11.49 -2.88 4.53
N HIS A 99 -12.45 -2.00 4.20
CA HIS A 99 -13.87 -2.33 4.20
C HIS A 99 -14.41 -2.47 2.78
N GLY A 100 -15.31 -3.43 2.58
CA GLY A 100 -16.03 -3.62 1.34
C GLY A 100 -15.13 -3.98 0.16
N LEU A 101 -13.98 -4.62 0.38
CA LEU A 101 -13.10 -5.08 -0.70
C LEU A 101 -13.83 -6.14 -1.52
N ARG A 102 -14.08 -5.86 -2.80
CA ARG A 102 -14.85 -6.74 -3.69
C ARG A 102 -13.93 -7.59 -4.57
N VAL A 103 -14.23 -8.88 -4.65
CA VAL A 103 -13.62 -9.82 -5.60
C VAL A 103 -14.73 -10.73 -6.13
N GLY A 104 -14.90 -10.76 -7.46
CA GLY A 104 -16.02 -11.46 -8.08
C GLY A 104 -17.36 -10.94 -7.57
N GLN A 105 -18.22 -11.85 -7.09
CA GLN A 105 -19.54 -11.55 -6.51
C GLN A 105 -19.52 -11.48 -4.97
N GLY A 106 -18.35 -11.44 -4.34
CA GLY A 106 -18.21 -11.32 -2.90
C GLY A 106 -17.61 -9.98 -2.47
N SER A 107 -17.77 -9.67 -1.18
CA SER A 107 -17.07 -8.56 -0.53
C SER A 107 -16.56 -8.97 0.86
N VAL A 108 -15.41 -8.44 1.27
CA VAL A 108 -14.78 -8.73 2.55
C VAL A 108 -14.31 -7.46 3.25
N ASP A 109 -14.41 -7.47 4.58
CA ASP A 109 -13.76 -6.52 5.47
C ASP A 109 -12.57 -7.20 6.15
N LEU A 110 -11.39 -6.57 6.05
CA LEU A 110 -10.13 -7.09 6.58
C LEU A 110 -9.53 -6.11 7.59
N ARG A 111 -9.00 -6.64 8.68
CA ARG A 111 -8.17 -5.90 9.63
C ARG A 111 -6.75 -6.46 9.58
N PHE A 112 -5.79 -5.56 9.42
CA PHE A 112 -4.36 -5.82 9.51
C PHE A 112 -3.84 -5.23 10.81
N THR A 113 -3.10 -6.00 11.59
CA THR A 113 -2.55 -5.55 12.89
C THR A 113 -1.11 -5.99 13.01
N ARG A 114 -0.24 -5.06 13.41
CA ARG A 114 1.17 -5.34 13.72
C ARG A 114 1.26 -6.22 14.98
N SER A 115 2.04 -7.29 14.91
CA SER A 115 2.35 -8.18 16.02
C SER A 115 3.86 -8.48 16.00
N GLY A 116 4.62 -7.71 16.76
CA GLY A 116 6.09 -7.68 16.64
C GLY A 116 6.52 -7.27 15.23
N ASP A 117 7.35 -8.10 14.61
CA ASP A 117 7.88 -7.88 13.25
C ASP A 117 6.96 -8.38 12.14
N HIS A 118 5.82 -8.99 12.49
CA HIS A 118 4.85 -9.53 11.54
C HIS A 118 3.55 -8.73 11.53
N VAL A 119 2.78 -8.89 10.46
CA VAL A 119 1.43 -8.33 10.35
C VAL A 119 0.44 -9.48 10.26
N ALA A 120 -0.50 -9.52 11.19
CA ALA A 120 -1.61 -10.45 11.15
C ALA A 120 -2.76 -9.84 10.34
N ALA A 121 -3.33 -10.62 9.42
CA ALA A 121 -4.57 -10.28 8.72
C ALA A 121 -5.73 -11.06 9.33
N LYS A 122 -6.88 -10.41 9.54
CA LYS A 122 -8.09 -11.02 10.09
C LYS A 122 -9.30 -10.60 9.28
N VAL A 123 -10.09 -11.58 8.85
CA VAL A 123 -11.41 -11.35 8.25
C VAL A 123 -12.39 -10.90 9.34
N GLN A 124 -12.98 -9.72 9.15
CA GLN A 124 -13.99 -9.16 10.04
C GLN A 124 -15.40 -9.53 9.57
N GLN A 125 -15.64 -9.39 8.27
CA GLN A 125 -16.92 -9.70 7.65
C GLN A 125 -16.69 -10.24 6.24
N LEU A 126 -17.46 -11.25 5.85
CA LEU A 126 -17.48 -11.80 4.49
C LEU A 126 -18.94 -11.84 4.02
N LYS A 127 -19.21 -11.36 2.80
CA LYS A 127 -20.53 -11.38 2.16
C LYS A 127 -20.40 -11.95 0.75
N GLY A 128 -21.40 -12.72 0.33
CA GLY A 128 -21.42 -13.34 -1.00
C GLY A 128 -20.45 -14.51 -1.14
N LYS A 129 -20.17 -14.90 -2.39
CA LYS A 129 -19.29 -16.04 -2.71
C LYS A 129 -17.85 -15.58 -2.89
N MET A 130 -17.04 -15.75 -1.84
CA MET A 130 -15.61 -15.50 -1.87
C MET A 130 -14.87 -16.45 -0.91
N GLU A 131 -13.70 -16.93 -1.32
CA GLU A 131 -12.74 -17.62 -0.46
C GLU A 131 -11.59 -16.66 -0.12
N VAL A 132 -11.19 -16.61 1.15
CA VAL A 132 -10.08 -15.77 1.62
C VAL A 132 -8.97 -16.65 2.15
N ILE A 133 -7.77 -16.54 1.56
CA ILE A 133 -6.59 -17.32 1.90
C ILE A 133 -5.56 -16.40 2.53
N LEU A 134 -5.21 -16.65 3.79
CA LEU A 134 -4.21 -15.88 4.52
C LEU A 134 -2.87 -16.62 4.48
N GLN A 135 -1.87 -16.00 3.85
CA GLN A 135 -0.51 -16.52 3.75
C GLN A 135 0.44 -15.52 4.43
N PRO A 136 0.93 -15.85 5.64
CA PRO A 136 1.85 -14.98 6.36
C PRO A 136 3.15 -14.76 5.58
#